data_AF-A0AB33KBA1-F1
#
_entry.id   AF-A0AB33KBA1-F1
#
_cell.length_a   1.000
_cell.length_b   1.000
_cell.length_c   1.000
_cell.angle_alpha   90.00
_cell.angle_beta   90.00
_cell.angle_gamma   90.00
#
_symmetry.space_group_name_H-M   'P 1'
#
loop_
_entity.id
_entity.type
_entity.pdbx_description
1 polymer ?
#
loop_
_entity_poly.entity_id
_entity_poly.type
_entity_poly.pdbx_seq_one_letter_code
_entity_poly.pdbx_strand_id
1 'polypeptide(L)'
;MRRERQAAGRAGHHDPHALRQHPWFAANEVLAFLLELAAIGCLAWWGFTAVDGALVPVLLGLGVPAAAVTLWGLFAAPRARFRPPLAGVLAVKALVLGGGAAAVYGVGHPVAAGVFAVVLVLNTGCAEYYRRRPPA
;
A
#
# COMPACT_ATOMS: atom_id res chain seq x y z
N MET A 1 44.49 14.56 20.29
CA MET A 1 43.06 14.93 20.41
C MET A 1 42.20 14.82 19.14
N ARG A 2 42.72 14.93 17.91
CA ARG A 2 41.90 14.81 16.67
C ARG A 2 41.47 13.38 16.28
N ARG A 3 42.19 12.34 16.74
CA ARG A 3 41.92 10.93 16.38
C ARG A 3 40.74 10.31 17.16
N GLU A 4 40.47 10.76 18.38
CA GLU A 4 39.37 10.22 19.20
C GLU A 4 37.99 10.69 18.73
N ARG A 5 37.89 11.90 18.18
CA ARG A 5 36.67 12.38 17.53
C ARG A 5 36.30 11.62 16.24
N GLN A 6 37.27 10.96 15.60
CA GLN A 6 37.03 10.16 14.40
C GLN A 6 36.54 8.74 14.70
N ALA A 7 36.79 8.21 15.91
CA ALA A 7 36.26 6.92 16.34
C ALA A 7 34.77 7.02 16.75
N ALA A 8 34.37 8.14 17.36
CA ALA A 8 32.98 8.38 17.73
C ALA A 8 32.05 8.72 16.54
N GLY A 9 32.60 9.15 15.40
CA GLY A 9 31.82 9.52 14.20
C GLY A 9 31.44 8.36 13.28
N ARG A 10 31.90 7.13 13.53
CA ARG A 10 31.62 5.95 12.69
C ARG A 10 30.51 5.04 13.23
N ALA A 11 30.01 5.30 14.44
CA ALA A 11 29.10 4.40 15.15
C ALA A 11 27.59 4.66 14.90
N GLY A 12 27.21 5.47 13.90
CA GLY A 12 25.80 5.84 13.71
C GLY A 12 25.34 6.05 12.26
N HIS A 13 26.12 5.61 11.26
CA HIS A 13 25.64 5.63 9.87
C HIS A 13 24.89 4.32 9.60
N HIS A 14 23.66 4.19 10.11
CA HIS A 14 22.75 3.16 9.63
C HIS A 14 22.42 3.49 8.17
N ASP A 15 23.12 2.86 7.25
CA ASP A 15 22.84 2.98 5.83
C ASP A 15 21.41 2.50 5.56
N PRO A 16 20.46 3.37 5.15
CA PRO A 16 19.12 2.92 4.73
C PRO A 16 19.19 2.00 3.50
N HIS A 17 20.35 1.94 2.84
CA HIS A 17 20.67 0.99 1.81
C HIS A 17 20.77 -0.45 2.33
N ALA A 18 21.16 -0.69 3.58
CA ALA A 18 21.33 -2.02 4.15
C ALA A 18 20.00 -2.78 4.30
N LEU A 19 18.91 -2.08 4.68
CA LEU A 19 17.57 -2.69 4.76
C LEU A 19 17.06 -3.15 3.39
N ARG A 20 17.37 -2.41 2.32
CA ARG A 20 17.01 -2.77 0.94
C ARG A 20 17.75 -4.01 0.42
N GLN A 21 18.88 -4.36 1.02
CA GLN A 21 19.66 -5.54 0.62
C GLN A 21 19.15 -6.83 1.25
N HIS A 22 18.28 -6.76 2.25
CA HIS A 22 17.77 -7.94 2.92
C HIS A 22 16.60 -8.55 2.13
N PRO A 23 16.62 -9.87 1.80
CA PRO A 23 15.61 -10.50 0.96
C PRO A 23 14.17 -10.38 1.48
N TRP A 24 13.96 -10.30 2.80
CA TRP A 24 12.61 -10.14 3.36
C TRP A 24 12.01 -8.76 3.05
N PHE A 25 12.82 -7.72 2.93
CA PHE A 25 12.34 -6.38 2.58
C PHE A 25 11.83 -6.36 1.14
N ALA A 26 12.62 -6.94 0.22
CA ALA A 26 12.22 -7.09 -1.18
C ALA A 26 10.93 -7.93 -1.31
N ALA A 27 10.83 -9.04 -0.57
CA ALA A 27 9.63 -9.88 -0.54
C ALA A 27 8.40 -9.10 -0.05
N ASN A 28 8.55 -8.26 0.98
CA ASN A 28 7.47 -7.43 1.50
C ASN A 28 7.00 -6.38 0.47
N GLU A 29 7.91 -5.75 -0.26
CA GLU A 29 7.54 -4.78 -1.30
C GLU A 29 6.90 -5.45 -2.52
N VAL A 30 7.35 -6.65 -2.91
CA VAL A 30 6.68 -7.45 -3.95
C VAL A 30 5.27 -7.84 -3.51
N LEU A 31 5.10 -8.29 -2.27
CA LEU A 31 3.78 -8.60 -1.72
C LEU A 31 2.89 -7.35 -1.69
N ALA A 32 3.43 -6.20 -1.29
CA ALA A 32 2.69 -4.93 -1.30
C ALA A 32 2.19 -4.60 -2.71
N PHE A 33 3.05 -4.73 -3.72
CA PHE A 33 2.68 -4.51 -5.12
C PHE A 33 1.59 -5.48 -5.61
N LEU A 34 1.68 -6.76 -5.25
CA LEU A 34 0.65 -7.74 -5.59
C LEU A 34 -0.69 -7.42 -4.92
N LEU A 35 -0.68 -6.96 -3.66
CA LEU A 35 -1.88 -6.52 -2.97
C LEU A 35 -2.49 -5.27 -3.61
N GLU A 36 -1.67 -4.33 -4.09
CA GLU A 36 -2.13 -3.15 -4.83
C GLU A 36 -2.85 -3.57 -6.12
N LEU A 37 -2.24 -4.45 -6.93
CA LEU A 37 -2.87 -4.96 -8.14
C LEU A 37 -4.15 -5.74 -7.85
N ALA A 38 -4.13 -6.59 -6.82
CA ALA A 38 -5.29 -7.35 -6.40
C ALA A 38 -6.43 -6.44 -5.95
N ALA A 39 -6.15 -5.37 -5.19
CA ALA A 39 -7.16 -4.41 -4.77
C ALA A 39 -7.85 -3.74 -5.97
N ILE A 40 -7.07 -3.28 -6.96
CA ILE A 40 -7.63 -2.68 -8.19
C ILE A 40 -8.46 -3.71 -8.96
N GLY A 41 -7.99 -4.94 -9.09
CA GLY A 41 -8.73 -6.03 -9.73
C GLY A 41 -10.04 -6.36 -9.02
N CYS A 42 -10.04 -6.40 -7.69
CA CYS A 42 -11.23 -6.64 -6.88
C CYS A 42 -12.25 -5.50 -7.01
N LEU A 43 -11.78 -4.24 -6.99
CA LEU A 43 -12.63 -3.07 -7.23
C LEU A 43 -13.27 -3.09 -8.61
N ALA A 44 -12.51 -3.46 -9.65
CA ALA A 44 -13.02 -3.60 -11.01
C ALA A 44 -14.07 -4.72 -11.08
N TRP A 45 -13.73 -5.92 -10.57
CA TRP A 45 -14.64 -7.06 -10.55
C TRP A 45 -15.95 -6.69 -9.84
N TRP A 46 -15.86 -6.19 -8.60
CA TRP A 46 -17.04 -5.75 -7.87
C TRP A 46 -17.85 -4.72 -8.65
N GLY A 47 -17.20 -3.71 -9.27
CA GLY A 47 -17.90 -2.73 -10.08
C GLY A 47 -18.68 -3.33 -11.26
N PHE A 48 -18.15 -4.37 -11.90
CA PHE A 48 -18.84 -5.09 -12.99
C PHE A 48 -19.96 -6.02 -12.52
N THR A 49 -19.97 -6.44 -11.26
CA THR A 49 -20.90 -7.46 -10.75
C THR A 49 -21.82 -6.99 -9.63
N ALA A 50 -21.65 -5.77 -9.12
CA ALA A 50 -22.39 -5.28 -7.95
C ALA A 50 -23.87 -4.98 -8.22
N VAL A 51 -24.24 -4.70 -9.47
CA VAL A 51 -25.61 -4.33 -9.85
C VAL A 51 -25.97 -4.95 -11.20
N ASP A 52 -27.26 -5.14 -11.44
CA ASP A 52 -27.78 -5.64 -12.71
C ASP A 52 -27.82 -4.54 -13.80
N GLY A 53 -27.81 -4.98 -15.06
CA GLY A 53 -27.90 -4.11 -16.24
C GLY A 53 -26.60 -4.03 -17.04
N ALA A 54 -26.60 -3.23 -18.11
CA ALA A 54 -25.45 -3.14 -19.02
C ALA A 54 -24.58 -1.91 -18.78
N LEU A 55 -25.18 -0.73 -18.59
CA LEU A 55 -24.43 0.53 -18.52
C LEU A 55 -23.81 0.79 -17.15
N VAL A 56 -24.59 0.63 -16.08
CA VAL A 56 -24.14 0.96 -14.71
C VAL A 56 -22.96 0.10 -14.26
N PRO A 57 -22.94 -1.23 -14.47
CA PRO A 57 -21.79 -2.04 -14.09
C PRO A 57 -20.53 -1.73 -14.89
N VAL A 58 -20.67 -1.32 -16.16
CA VAL A 58 -19.52 -0.88 -16.96
C VAL A 58 -18.95 0.43 -16.41
N LEU A 59 -19.82 1.38 -16.06
CA LEU A 59 -19.40 2.64 -15.46
C LEU A 59 -18.74 2.43 -14.10
N LEU A 60 -19.24 1.53 -13.26
CA LEU A 60 -18.64 1.22 -11.95
C LEU A 60 -17.34 0.42 -12.12
N GLY A 61 -17.36 -0.63 -12.93
CA GLY A 61 -16.22 -1.52 -13.19
C GLY A 61 -15.02 -0.83 -13.81
N LEU A 62 -15.22 0.30 -14.50
CA LEU A 62 -14.13 1.14 -15.00
C LEU A 62 -13.89 2.38 -14.12
N GLY A 63 -14.96 3.03 -13.67
CA GLY A 63 -14.89 4.29 -12.94
C GLY A 63 -14.28 4.15 -11.56
N VAL A 64 -14.63 3.10 -10.82
CA VAL A 64 -14.09 2.84 -9.47
C VAL A 64 -12.57 2.57 -9.51
N PRO A 65 -12.05 1.63 -10.32
CA PRO A 65 -10.60 1.42 -10.40
C PRO A 65 -9.87 2.63 -11.00
N ALA A 66 -10.45 3.33 -11.98
CA ALA A 66 -9.85 4.55 -12.52
C ALA A 66 -9.72 5.65 -11.44
N ALA A 67 -10.76 5.85 -10.63
CA ALA A 67 -10.73 6.78 -9.51
C ALA A 67 -9.69 6.36 -8.46
N ALA A 68 -9.61 5.06 -8.13
CA ALA A 68 -8.62 4.53 -7.20
C ALA A 68 -7.18 4.78 -7.67
N VAL A 69 -6.86 4.43 -8.92
CA VAL A 69 -5.52 4.67 -9.52
C VAL A 69 -5.21 6.16 -9.57
N THR A 70 -6.19 7.00 -9.91
CA THR A 70 -6.01 8.45 -9.96
C THR A 70 -5.72 9.03 -8.58
N LEU A 71 -6.51 8.66 -7.56
CA LEU A 71 -6.30 9.09 -6.18
C LEU A 71 -4.92 8.66 -5.68
N TRP A 72 -4.53 7.42 -6.00
CA TRP A 72 -3.21 6.90 -5.66
C TRP A 72 -2.09 7.70 -6.32
N GLY A 73 -2.19 7.93 -7.63
CA GLY A 73 -1.22 8.71 -8.39
C GLY A 73 -1.09 10.16 -7.91
N LEU A 74 -2.18 10.74 -7.42
CA LEU A 74 -2.18 12.12 -6.91
C LEU A 74 -1.54 12.25 -5.53
N PHE A 75 -1.73 11.28 -4.63
CA PHE A 75 -1.45 11.45 -3.20
C PHE A 75 -0.53 10.40 -2.59
N ALA A 76 -0.53 9.16 -3.08
CA ALA A 76 0.16 8.03 -2.45
C ALA A 76 1.37 7.49 -3.24
N ALA A 77 1.47 7.81 -4.53
CA ALA A 77 2.58 7.38 -5.37
C ALA A 77 3.93 8.02 -4.95
N PRO A 78 5.08 7.36 -5.20
CA PRO A 78 6.41 7.92 -4.89
C PRO A 78 6.67 9.27 -5.59
N ARG A 79 6.05 9.49 -6.76
CA ARG A 79 6.07 10.76 -7.50
C ARG A 79 4.71 11.47 -7.47
N ALA A 80 3.96 11.31 -6.39
CA ALA A 80 2.66 11.94 -6.22
C ALA A 80 2.75 13.47 -6.45
N ARG A 81 1.77 14.00 -7.19
CA ARG A 81 1.68 15.45 -7.46
C ARG A 81 1.52 16.23 -6.17
N PHE A 82 0.69 15.72 -5.26
CA PHE A 82 0.49 16.28 -3.95
C PHE A 82 1.30 15.50 -2.92
N ARG A 83 1.88 16.22 -1.97
CA ARG A 83 2.66 15.64 -0.86
C ARG A 83 1.92 15.85 0.46
N PRO A 84 0.79 15.16 0.68
CA PRO A 84 0.08 15.28 1.94
C PRO A 84 0.95 14.76 3.10
N PRO A 85 0.63 15.12 4.35
CA PRO A 85 1.19 14.46 5.51
C PRO A 85 1.00 12.94 5.40
N LEU A 86 1.85 12.18 6.09
CA LEU A 86 1.83 10.73 6.08
C LEU A 86 0.46 10.13 6.43
N ALA A 87 -0.30 10.79 7.31
CA ALA A 87 -1.68 10.40 7.62
C ALA A 87 -2.59 10.42 6.37
N GLY A 88 -2.43 11.42 5.49
CA GLY A 88 -3.18 11.50 4.23
C GLY A 88 -2.77 10.40 3.23
N VAL A 89 -1.48 10.10 3.14
CA VAL A 89 -0.99 8.97 2.32
C VAL A 89 -1.58 7.64 2.81
N LEU A 90 -1.55 7.41 4.12
CA LEU A 90 -2.11 6.19 4.73
C LEU A 90 -3.63 6.12 4.55
N ALA A 91 -4.34 7.24 4.64
CA ALA A 91 -5.78 7.28 4.39
C ALA A 91 -6.12 6.87 2.95
N VAL A 92 -5.37 7.35 1.95
CA VAL A 92 -5.57 6.96 0.54
C VAL A 92 -5.27 5.47 0.33
N LYS A 93 -4.18 4.97 0.91
CA LYS A 93 -3.85 3.54 0.86
C LYS A 93 -4.95 2.69 1.49
N ALA A 94 -5.44 3.08 2.66
CA ALA A 94 -6.53 2.38 3.35
C ALA A 94 -7.82 2.42 2.52
N LEU A 95 -8.14 3.53 1.88
CA LEU A 95 -9.30 3.66 1.00
C LEU A 95 -9.24 2.70 -0.19
N VAL A 96 -8.12 2.68 -0.90
CA VAL A 96 -7.99 1.86 -2.12
C VAL A 96 -7.81 0.39 -1.79
N LEU A 97 -6.88 0.06 -0.89
CA LEU A 97 -6.60 -1.34 -0.51
C LEU A 97 -7.75 -1.93 0.33
N GLY A 98 -8.26 -1.17 1.31
CA GLY A 98 -9.43 -1.57 2.09
C GLY A 98 -10.70 -1.61 1.25
N GLY A 99 -10.83 -0.73 0.26
CA GLY A 99 -11.87 -0.79 -0.76
C GLY A 99 -11.85 -2.11 -1.55
N GLY A 100 -10.65 -2.61 -1.89
CA GLY A 100 -10.48 -3.95 -2.48
C GLY A 100 -11.01 -5.06 -1.58
N ALA A 101 -10.73 -5.01 -0.27
CA ALA A 101 -11.29 -5.97 0.70
C ALA A 101 -12.82 -5.89 0.77
N ALA A 102 -13.37 -4.68 0.82
CA ALA A 102 -14.81 -4.44 0.84
C ALA A 102 -15.49 -4.91 -0.47
N ALA A 103 -14.81 -4.76 -1.61
CA ALA A 103 -15.27 -5.27 -2.90
C ALA A 103 -15.38 -6.80 -2.91
N VAL A 104 -14.36 -7.51 -2.41
CA VAL A 104 -14.40 -8.98 -2.26
C VAL A 104 -15.54 -9.43 -1.34
N TYR A 105 -15.76 -8.69 -0.24
CA TYR A 105 -16.88 -8.94 0.65
C TYR A 105 -18.22 -8.74 -0.06
N GLY A 106 -18.35 -7.66 -0.84
CA GLY A 106 -19.55 -7.30 -1.58
C GLY A 106 -19.93 -8.30 -2.67
N VAL A 107 -18.97 -9.05 -3.23
CA VAL A 107 -19.24 -10.17 -4.16
C VAL A 107 -19.47 -11.51 -3.44
N GLY A 108 -19.70 -11.50 -2.13
CA GLY A 108 -20.11 -12.68 -1.37
C GLY A 108 -18.98 -13.59 -0.88
N HIS A 109 -17.73 -13.11 -0.85
CA HIS A 109 -16.56 -13.90 -0.44
C HIS A 109 -15.96 -13.39 0.89
N PRO A 110 -16.67 -13.52 2.04
CA PRO A 110 -16.26 -12.89 3.30
C PRO A 110 -14.95 -13.45 3.86
N VAL A 111 -14.68 -14.75 3.69
CA VAL A 111 -13.42 -15.36 4.13
C VAL A 111 -12.24 -14.81 3.35
N ALA A 112 -12.36 -14.70 2.02
CA ALA A 112 -11.32 -14.14 1.17
C ALA A 112 -11.09 -12.65 1.49
N ALA A 113 -12.16 -11.89 1.73
CA ALA A 113 -12.06 -10.50 2.18
C ALA A 113 -11.31 -10.36 3.52
N GLY A 114 -11.62 -11.24 4.49
CA GLY A 114 -10.93 -11.29 5.77
C GLY A 114 -9.44 -11.60 5.63
N VAL A 115 -9.09 -12.63 4.85
CA VAL A 115 -7.68 -12.99 4.57
C VAL A 115 -6.96 -11.82 3.90
N PHE A 116 -7.56 -11.22 2.87
CA PHE A 116 -6.98 -10.09 2.15
C PHE A 116 -6.73 -8.90 3.09
N ALA A 117 -7.70 -8.55 3.93
CA ALA A 117 -7.57 -7.46 4.90
C ALA A 117 -6.46 -7.73 5.93
N VAL A 118 -6.35 -8.96 6.45
CA VAL A 118 -5.29 -9.32 7.40
C VAL A 118 -3.92 -9.22 6.74
N VAL A 119 -3.74 -9.80 5.56
CA VAL A 119 -2.46 -9.76 4.83
C VAL A 119 -2.06 -8.32 4.52
N LEU A 120 -3.02 -7.50 4.10
CA LEU A 120 -2.85 -6.07 3.86
C LEU A 120 -2.34 -5.33 5.10
N VAL A 121 -2.99 -5.52 6.26
CA VAL A 121 -2.62 -4.84 7.51
C VAL A 121 -1.23 -5.27 7.97
N LEU A 122 -0.92 -6.56 7.90
CA LEU A 122 0.40 -7.07 8.27
C LEU A 122 1.52 -6.53 7.37
N ASN A 123 1.31 -6.57 6.05
CA ASN A 123 2.26 -6.07 5.06
C ASN A 123 2.51 -4.56 5.21
N THR A 124 1.43 -3.77 5.29
CA THR A 124 1.52 -2.31 5.46
C THR A 124 2.13 -1.95 6.81
N GLY A 125 1.72 -2.64 7.89
CA GLY A 125 2.22 -2.43 9.24
C GLY A 125 3.71 -2.70 9.35
N CYS A 126 4.21 -3.83 8.82
CA CYS A 126 5.65 -4.10 8.75
C CYS A 126 6.36 -2.99 7.98
N ALA A 127 5.90 -2.67 6.77
CA ALA A 127 6.56 -1.70 5.91
C ALA A 127 6.66 -0.30 6.56
N GLU A 128 5.62 0.11 7.28
CA GLU A 128 5.56 1.40 7.94
C GLU A 128 6.38 1.42 9.23
N TYR A 129 6.37 0.31 9.98
CA TYR A 129 7.15 0.16 11.19
C TYR A 129 8.65 0.31 10.93
N TYR A 130 9.17 -0.36 9.91
CA TYR A 130 10.59 -0.26 9.56
C TYR A 130 10.97 1.11 8.98
N ARG A 131 10.04 1.79 8.30
CA ARG A 131 10.26 3.17 7.81
C ARG A 131 10.32 4.20 8.94
N ARG A 132 9.65 3.93 10.07
CA ARG A 132 9.48 4.89 11.18
C ARG A 132 10.41 4.72 12.37
N ARG A 133 11.09 3.57 12.53
CA ARG A 133 12.06 3.41 13.63
C ARG A 133 13.19 4.45 13.46
N PRO A 134 13.34 5.43 14.38
CA PRO A 134 14.52 6.28 14.40
C PRO A 134 15.77 5.42 14.68
N PRO A 135 16.94 5.76 14.11
CA PRO A 135 18.18 5.12 14.54
C PRO A 135 18.36 5.37 16.04
N ALA A 136 18.58 4.29 16.79
CA ALA A 136 18.87 4.34 18.22
C ALA A 136 20.30 4.86 18.47
#